data_AF-A0A561WU33-F1
#
_entry.id   AF-A0A561WU33-F1
#
_cell.length_a   1.000
_cell.length_b   1.000
_cell.length_c   1.000
_cell.angle_alpha   90.00
_cell.angle_beta   90.00
_cell.angle_gamma   90.00
#
_symmetry.space_group_name_H-M   'P 1'
#
loop_
_entity.id
_entity.type
_entity.pdbx_description
1 polymer ?
#
loop_
_entity_poly.entity_id
_entity_poly.type
_entity_poly.pdbx_seq_one_letter_code
_entity_poly.pdbx_strand_id
1 'polypeptide(L)'
;MHTHDWLNTADRFAPGRELFRSHRMFRLWAQTVSHGQLLLRSPRSSDHPTRIEVLFKPVSAQKVRWSYDGLVIRCPSSEERERIQQQTPGGMLGVDDRVFALETADSLDWVVAMAVGWHEDDDPGDISRFVWLDQGRKPVVQRPLDGADGGLNRGLASLEDVLAAVRAGHRPTDIADPQHAYLHVVMVRISWPGQSGTVAPVGAFLTRQAADAYLASRHPVEGAEFYVEAVPLSF
;
A
#
# COMPACT_ATOMS: atom_id res chain seq x y z
N MET A 1 5.98 20.53 -6.20
CA MET A 1 7.28 20.16 -5.62
C MET A 1 7.04 18.87 -4.85
N HIS A 2 7.53 17.74 -5.35
CA HIS A 2 7.34 16.44 -4.71
C HIS A 2 8.40 16.27 -3.62
N THR A 3 7.99 16.15 -2.37
CA THR A 3 8.90 15.87 -1.26
C THR A 3 8.82 14.39 -0.91
N HIS A 4 9.97 13.74 -0.82
CA HIS A 4 10.08 12.37 -0.33
C HIS A 4 11.30 12.27 0.57
N ASP A 5 11.16 11.53 1.67
CA ASP A 5 12.26 11.18 2.54
C ASP A 5 11.99 9.82 3.18
N TRP A 6 13.06 9.08 3.44
CA TRP A 6 13.03 7.81 4.17
C TRP A 6 14.14 7.81 5.20
N LEU A 7 13.77 7.88 6.48
CA LEU A 7 14.69 8.00 7.61
C LEU A 7 14.79 6.66 8.34
N ASN A 8 15.91 5.97 8.18
CA ASN A 8 16.21 4.70 8.85
C ASN A 8 17.58 4.65 9.57
N THR A 9 18.46 5.64 9.35
CA THR A 9 19.81 5.69 9.94
C THR A 9 19.87 6.56 11.22
N ALA A 10 20.69 6.14 12.19
CA ALA A 10 20.71 6.71 13.54
C ALA A 10 21.14 8.20 13.62
N ASP A 11 21.92 8.68 12.65
CA ASP A 11 22.47 10.04 12.57
C ASP A 11 21.41 11.15 12.47
N ARG A 12 20.18 10.78 12.10
CA ARG A 12 19.08 11.72 11.89
C ARG A 12 18.18 11.93 13.11
N PHE A 13 18.42 11.22 14.22
CA PHE A 13 17.48 11.15 15.35
C PHE A 13 17.98 11.77 16.68
N ALA A 14 18.37 13.04 16.65
CA ALA A 14 18.72 13.77 17.87
C ALA A 14 17.47 14.07 18.73
N PRO A 15 17.52 14.01 20.07
CA PRO A 15 16.38 14.34 20.93
C PRO A 15 15.77 15.71 20.61
N GLY A 16 14.44 15.79 20.55
CA GLY A 16 13.70 17.01 20.23
C GLY A 16 13.74 17.45 18.76
N ARG A 17 14.52 16.78 17.89
CA ARG A 17 14.65 17.16 16.48
C ARG A 17 13.34 16.95 15.73
N GLU A 18 12.85 18.00 15.08
CA GLU A 18 11.76 17.91 14.11
C GLU A 18 12.21 17.17 12.85
N LEU A 19 11.39 16.21 12.42
CA LEU A 19 11.62 15.38 11.24
C LEU A 19 10.67 15.76 10.11
N PHE A 20 9.41 16.04 10.44
CA PHE A 20 8.36 16.37 9.48
C PHE A 20 7.35 17.34 10.09
N ARG A 21 6.83 18.25 9.28
CA ARG A 21 5.75 19.18 9.64
C ARG A 21 4.82 19.41 8.47
N SER A 22 3.52 19.38 8.76
CA SER A 22 2.48 19.78 7.82
C SER A 22 1.28 20.34 8.56
N HIS A 23 0.66 21.39 8.00
CA HIS A 23 -0.58 21.96 8.52
C HIS A 23 -1.83 21.24 7.99
N ARG A 24 -1.68 20.25 7.10
CA ARG A 24 -2.82 19.51 6.56
C ARG A 24 -3.36 18.53 7.59
N MET A 25 -4.64 18.18 7.45
CA MET A 25 -5.24 17.08 8.23
C MET A 25 -4.67 15.74 7.76
N PHE A 26 -4.25 14.90 8.70
CA PHE A 26 -3.85 13.50 8.46
C PHE A 26 -4.84 12.56 9.13
N ARG A 27 -5.07 11.40 8.52
CA ARG A 27 -5.89 10.33 9.08
C ARG A 27 -5.11 9.03 9.08
N LEU A 28 -5.40 8.17 10.05
CA LEU A 28 -5.00 6.78 9.99
C LEU A 28 -5.63 6.15 8.75
N TRP A 29 -4.81 5.75 7.79
CA TRP A 29 -5.28 5.24 6.51
C TRP A 29 -5.21 3.72 6.45
N ALA A 30 -4.09 3.15 6.90
CA ALA A 30 -3.91 1.72 6.94
C ALA A 30 -3.00 1.31 8.09
N GLN A 31 -3.26 0.13 8.63
CA GLN A 31 -2.37 -0.54 9.58
C GLN A 31 -2.32 -2.03 9.24
N THR A 32 -1.12 -2.57 9.11
CA THR A 32 -0.91 -3.99 8.80
C THR A 32 -0.03 -4.61 9.86
N VAL A 33 -0.64 -5.39 10.76
CA VAL A 33 0.03 -5.97 11.93
C VAL A 33 1.13 -6.97 11.50
N SER A 34 0.85 -7.85 10.53
CA SER A 34 1.81 -8.86 10.07
C SER A 34 3.08 -8.27 9.46
N HIS A 35 3.03 -7.05 8.94
CA HIS A 35 4.16 -6.36 8.31
C HIS A 35 4.65 -5.16 9.13
N GLY A 36 4.09 -4.93 10.33
CA GLY A 36 4.43 -3.82 11.20
C GLY A 36 4.30 -2.46 10.51
N GLN A 37 3.24 -2.23 9.73
CA GLN A 37 3.08 -0.98 8.98
C GLN A 37 1.99 -0.10 9.59
N LEU A 38 2.29 1.19 9.67
CA LEU A 38 1.33 2.23 10.02
C LEU A 38 1.42 3.36 8.97
N LEU A 39 0.30 3.63 8.31
CA LEU A 39 0.20 4.65 7.27
C LEU A 39 -0.76 5.75 7.69
N LEU A 40 -0.25 6.98 7.77
CA LEU A 40 -1.06 8.20 7.86
C LEU A 40 -1.17 8.85 6.49
N ARG A 41 -2.35 9.36 6.15
CA ARG A 41 -2.58 10.05 4.87
C ARG A 41 -3.30 11.37 5.07
N SER A 42 -2.79 12.41 4.42
CA SER A 42 -3.54 13.61 4.07
C SER A 42 -4.08 13.44 2.65
N PRO A 43 -5.40 13.25 2.48
CA PRO A 43 -5.98 13.00 1.16
C PRO A 43 -6.00 14.29 0.33
N ARG A 44 -6.23 14.12 -0.97
CA ARG A 44 -6.48 15.24 -1.88
C ARG A 44 -7.80 15.93 -1.50
N SER A 45 -7.86 17.23 -1.71
CA SER A 45 -9.07 18.04 -1.62
C SER A 45 -9.07 19.10 -2.73
N SER A 46 -10.13 19.91 -2.81
CA SER A 46 -10.15 21.10 -3.67
C SER A 46 -8.98 22.04 -3.39
N ASP A 47 -8.60 22.15 -2.11
CA ASP A 47 -7.60 23.10 -1.63
C ASP A 47 -6.20 22.49 -1.64
N HIS A 48 -6.11 21.15 -1.70
CA HIS A 48 -4.87 20.38 -1.71
C HIS A 48 -4.91 19.35 -2.84
N PRO A 49 -4.43 19.70 -4.05
CA PRO A 49 -4.50 18.81 -5.21
C PRO A 49 -3.53 17.61 -5.11
N THR A 50 -2.66 17.56 -4.11
CA THR A 50 -1.74 16.45 -3.82
C THR A 50 -2.16 15.69 -2.58
N ARG A 51 -1.79 14.41 -2.47
CA ARG A 51 -1.84 13.65 -1.21
C ARG A 51 -0.47 13.67 -0.53
N ILE A 52 -0.46 13.55 0.79
CA ILE A 52 0.75 13.29 1.56
C ILE A 52 0.56 12.00 2.32
N GLU A 53 1.52 11.10 2.22
CA GLU A 53 1.56 9.86 2.99
C GLU A 53 2.74 9.88 3.93
N VAL A 54 2.56 9.35 5.14
CA VAL A 54 3.62 9.09 6.12
C VAL A 54 3.53 7.63 6.53
N LEU A 55 4.61 6.86 6.31
CA LEU A 55 4.72 5.46 6.70
C LEU A 55 5.72 5.31 7.84
N PHE A 56 5.34 4.55 8.86
CA PHE A 56 6.25 4.00 9.86
C PHE A 56 6.43 2.49 9.63
N LYS A 57 7.66 1.98 9.67
CA LYS A 57 7.95 0.56 9.47
C LYS A 57 9.33 0.11 10.00
N PRO A 58 9.44 -1.13 10.51
CA PRO A 58 8.38 -1.87 11.19
C PRO A 58 7.99 -1.17 12.49
N VAL A 59 6.70 -1.21 12.83
CA VAL A 59 6.11 -0.66 14.06
C VAL A 59 6.04 -1.77 15.10
N SER A 60 6.64 -1.53 16.26
CA SER A 60 6.61 -2.46 17.41
C SER A 60 5.58 -2.06 18.46
N ALA A 61 5.30 -0.76 18.61
CA ALA A 61 4.27 -0.24 19.51
C ALA A 61 3.75 1.11 19.03
N GLN A 62 2.52 1.49 19.43
CA GLN A 62 1.96 2.78 19.08
C GLN A 62 0.86 3.23 20.03
N LYS A 63 0.71 4.54 20.17
CA LYS A 63 -0.46 5.23 20.69
C LYS A 63 -0.81 6.30 19.66
N VAL A 64 -1.82 6.04 18.86
CA VAL A 64 -2.25 6.92 17.77
C VAL A 64 -3.75 7.15 17.81
N ARG A 65 -4.17 8.31 17.33
CA ARG A 65 -5.56 8.63 17.06
C ARG A 65 -5.94 8.41 15.60
N TRP A 66 -7.24 8.48 15.35
CA TRP A 66 -7.81 8.38 14.02
C TRP A 66 -7.44 9.56 13.09
N SER A 67 -7.30 10.77 13.63
CA SER A 67 -7.05 11.98 12.83
C SER A 67 -6.25 13.05 13.56
N TYR A 68 -5.40 13.77 12.83
CA TYR A 68 -4.56 14.87 13.29
C TYR A 68 -4.88 16.13 12.48
N ASP A 69 -5.14 17.25 13.14
CA ASP A 69 -5.33 18.55 12.50
C ASP A 69 -3.99 19.30 12.51
N GLY A 70 -3.25 19.18 11.41
CA GLY A 70 -1.81 19.39 11.39
C GLY A 70 -1.05 18.26 12.09
N LEU A 71 0.15 17.98 11.60
CA LEU A 71 1.02 16.91 12.09
C LEU A 71 2.46 17.39 12.16
N VAL A 72 3.05 17.28 13.34
CA VAL A 72 4.51 17.39 13.54
C VAL A 72 5.02 16.03 13.99
N ILE A 73 6.07 15.54 13.34
CA ILE A 73 6.78 14.33 13.74
C ILE A 73 8.17 14.76 14.19
N ARG A 74 8.53 14.41 15.41
CA ARG A 74 9.84 14.71 15.98
C ARG A 74 10.39 13.56 16.80
N CYS A 75 11.69 13.59 17.04
CA CYS A 75 12.27 12.78 18.10
C CYS A 75 11.78 13.31 19.45
N PRO A 76 11.33 12.44 20.38
CA PRO A 76 11.02 12.86 21.73
C PRO A 76 12.28 13.38 22.44
N SER A 77 12.09 14.24 23.43
CA SER A 77 13.11 14.52 24.45
C SER A 77 13.42 13.25 25.25
N SER A 78 14.53 13.25 25.99
CA SER A 78 14.89 12.11 26.84
C SER A 78 13.79 11.76 27.85
N GLU A 79 13.19 12.77 28.49
CA GLU A 79 12.08 12.57 29.45
C GLU A 79 10.84 11.97 28.78
N GLU A 80 10.46 12.47 27.60
CA GLU A 80 9.33 11.93 26.86
C GLU A 80 9.60 10.49 26.41
N ARG A 81 10.83 10.20 25.99
CA ARG A 81 11.25 8.84 25.60
C ARG A 81 11.07 7.87 26.77
N GLU A 82 11.51 8.25 27.97
CA GLU A 82 11.35 7.43 29.18
C GLU A 82 9.88 7.20 29.51
N ARG A 83 9.04 8.24 29.45
CA ARG A 83 7.58 8.12 29.66
C ARG A 83 6.92 7.20 28.63
N ILE A 84 7.31 7.31 27.36
CA ILE A 84 6.78 6.45 26.28
C ILE A 84 7.22 5.00 26.48
N GLN A 85 8.47 4.78 26.88
CA GLN A 85 8.98 3.43 27.17
C GLN A 85 8.19 2.77 28.32
N GLN A 86 7.83 3.51 29.36
CA GLN A 86 6.99 3.02 30.46
C GLN A 86 5.55 2.69 30.02
N GLN A 87 5.03 3.38 28.99
CA GLN A 87 3.71 3.12 28.42
C GLN A 87 3.71 1.97 27.39
N THR A 88 4.89 1.57 26.92
CA THR A 88 5.02 0.53 25.89
C THR A 88 4.77 -0.86 26.50
N PRO A 89 3.86 -1.68 25.95
CA PRO A 89 3.62 -3.03 26.44
C PRO A 89 4.92 -3.85 26.47
N GLY A 90 5.27 -4.38 27.65
CA GLY A 90 6.53 -5.13 27.86
C GLY A 90 7.76 -4.26 28.17
N GLY A 91 7.66 -2.93 28.12
CA GLY A 91 8.68 -1.98 28.61
C GLY A 91 10.04 -1.98 27.89
N MET A 92 10.20 -2.82 26.86
CA MET A 92 11.43 -2.96 26.09
C MET A 92 11.26 -2.41 24.69
N LEU A 93 12.16 -1.51 24.29
CA LEU A 93 12.34 -1.09 22.91
C LEU A 93 13.40 -1.98 22.26
N GLY A 94 13.18 -2.42 21.02
CA GLY A 94 14.21 -3.14 20.24
C GLY A 94 15.46 -2.28 20.03
N VAL A 95 16.59 -2.93 19.73
CA VAL A 95 17.88 -2.23 19.48
C VAL A 95 17.76 -1.21 18.34
N ASP A 96 16.97 -1.52 17.33
CA ASP A 96 16.74 -0.65 16.17
C ASP A 96 15.48 0.21 16.28
N ASP A 97 14.73 0.07 17.37
CA ASP A 97 13.49 0.81 17.57
C ASP A 97 13.74 2.29 17.87
N ARG A 98 12.98 3.13 17.20
CA ARG A 98 12.98 4.58 17.37
C ARG A 98 11.62 5.00 17.87
N VAL A 99 11.62 5.98 18.75
CA VAL A 99 10.39 6.59 19.24
C VAL A 99 10.16 7.87 18.45
N PHE A 100 8.97 7.98 17.88
CA PHE A 100 8.49 9.15 17.15
C PHE A 100 7.36 9.79 17.94
N ALA A 101 7.51 11.06 18.29
CA ALA A 101 6.46 11.88 18.87
C ALA A 101 5.62 12.48 17.73
N LEU A 102 4.30 12.32 17.82
CA LEU A 102 3.32 12.86 16.87
C LEU A 102 2.54 13.95 17.59
N GLU A 103 2.75 15.20 17.20
CA GLU A 103 2.08 16.35 17.79
C GLU A 103 0.98 16.90 16.87
N THR A 104 -0.14 17.23 17.48
CA THR A 104 -1.23 17.99 16.86
C THR A 104 -1.88 18.84 17.95
N ALA A 105 -1.96 20.16 17.73
CA ALA A 105 -2.38 21.14 18.73
C ALA A 105 -1.74 20.87 20.11
N ASP A 106 -2.54 20.70 21.16
CA ASP A 106 -2.09 20.53 22.55
C ASP A 106 -1.90 19.05 22.95
N SER A 107 -1.66 18.16 21.99
CA SER A 107 -1.73 16.73 22.24
C SER A 107 -0.58 15.96 21.61
N LEU A 108 -0.15 14.91 22.33
CA LEU A 108 1.01 14.09 22.01
C LEU A 108 0.63 12.61 21.93
N ASP A 109 0.83 12.06 20.74
CA ASP A 109 0.75 10.65 20.39
C ASP A 109 2.16 10.14 20.08
N TRP A 110 2.32 8.82 19.91
CA TRP A 110 3.64 8.25 19.64
C TRP A 110 3.59 6.96 18.83
N VAL A 111 4.67 6.72 18.09
CA VAL A 111 4.91 5.48 17.34
C VAL A 111 6.31 5.01 17.67
N VAL A 112 6.45 3.72 17.99
CA VAL A 112 7.73 3.04 18.07
C VAL A 112 7.92 2.23 16.79
N ALA A 113 8.92 2.60 16.00
CA ALA A 113 9.24 1.93 14.75
C ALA A 113 10.72 2.06 14.37
N MET A 114 11.24 1.21 13.48
CA MET A 114 12.65 1.35 13.05
C MET A 114 12.86 2.51 12.08
N ALA A 115 11.86 2.85 11.26
CA ALA A 115 11.95 3.89 10.25
C ALA A 115 10.64 4.67 10.08
N VAL A 116 10.78 5.89 9.59
CA VAL A 116 9.68 6.75 9.13
C VAL A 116 10.04 7.36 7.78
N GLY A 117 9.07 7.48 6.89
CA GLY A 117 9.24 8.24 5.67
C GLY A 117 7.93 8.82 5.18
N TRP A 118 8.03 9.78 4.28
CA TRP A 118 6.87 10.45 3.71
C TRP A 118 7.02 10.68 2.21
N HIS A 119 5.88 10.84 1.56
CA HIS A 119 5.80 11.10 0.13
C HIS A 119 4.62 12.01 -0.20
N GLU A 120 4.86 13.03 -1.00
CA GLU A 120 3.82 13.90 -1.56
C GLU A 120 3.72 13.76 -3.08
N ASP A 121 2.53 13.42 -3.58
CA ASP A 121 2.26 13.25 -5.01
C ASP A 121 0.86 13.72 -5.43
N ASP A 122 0.72 13.96 -6.73
CA ASP A 122 -0.53 14.30 -7.42
C ASP A 122 -1.07 13.11 -8.23
N ASP A 123 -0.70 11.88 -7.87
CA ASP A 123 -1.21 10.68 -8.54
C ASP A 123 -2.72 10.58 -8.30
N PRO A 124 -3.55 10.45 -9.35
CA PRO A 124 -5.00 10.33 -9.18
C PRO A 124 -5.42 8.97 -8.61
N GLY A 125 -4.55 7.96 -8.57
CA GLY A 125 -4.88 6.65 -8.00
C GLY A 125 -4.77 6.64 -6.48
N ASP A 126 -5.74 6.06 -5.77
CA ASP A 126 -5.76 6.00 -4.30
C ASP A 126 -4.78 4.98 -3.66
N ILE A 127 -3.98 4.28 -4.48
CA ILE A 127 -3.03 3.28 -3.98
C ILE A 127 -1.84 3.99 -3.34
N SER A 128 -1.51 3.62 -2.10
CA SER A 128 -0.38 4.20 -1.38
C SER A 128 0.95 3.93 -2.09
N ARG A 129 1.85 4.91 -2.10
CA ARG A 129 3.24 4.73 -2.59
C ARG A 129 4.11 3.92 -1.63
N PHE A 130 3.60 3.58 -0.45
CA PHE A 130 4.29 2.77 0.53
C PHE A 130 3.89 1.29 0.53
N VAL A 131 2.88 0.91 -0.27
CA VAL A 131 2.59 -0.51 -0.61
C VAL A 131 3.83 -1.18 -1.27
N TRP A 132 4.76 -0.38 -1.80
CA TRP A 132 5.83 -0.81 -2.70
C TRP A 132 7.20 -1.08 -2.06
N LEU A 133 7.39 -0.83 -0.76
CA LEU A 133 8.73 -0.92 -0.12
C LEU A 133 9.26 -2.35 0.10
N ASP A 134 8.52 -3.39 -0.29
CA ASP A 134 8.92 -4.79 -0.08
C ASP A 134 9.23 -5.59 -1.37
N GLN A 135 8.90 -5.09 -2.58
CA GLN A 135 8.88 -5.99 -3.75
C GLN A 135 9.44 -5.47 -5.09
N GLY A 136 10.06 -4.30 -5.17
CA GLY A 136 10.82 -3.90 -6.38
C GLY A 136 10.09 -4.01 -7.73
N ARG A 137 8.75 -4.10 -7.73
CA ARG A 137 7.90 -4.39 -8.89
C ARG A 137 6.75 -3.39 -8.91
N LYS A 138 6.51 -2.79 -10.08
CA LYS A 138 5.24 -2.11 -10.39
C LYS A 138 4.16 -3.19 -10.53
N PRO A 139 3.04 -3.15 -9.81
CA PRO A 139 1.96 -4.07 -10.13
C PRO A 139 1.26 -3.63 -11.42
N VAL A 140 0.74 -4.64 -12.10
CA VAL A 140 -0.28 -4.46 -13.12
C VAL A 140 -1.63 -4.39 -12.39
N VAL A 141 -2.42 -3.37 -12.69
CA VAL A 141 -3.75 -3.15 -12.10
C VAL A 141 -4.66 -4.32 -12.45
N GLN A 142 -5.22 -5.01 -11.45
CA GLN A 142 -6.24 -6.05 -11.63
C GLN A 142 -7.50 -5.64 -10.86
N ARG A 143 -8.58 -5.33 -11.57
CA ARG A 143 -9.92 -5.10 -11.02
C ARG A 143 -10.88 -6.16 -11.57
N PRO A 144 -11.59 -6.94 -10.72
CA PRO A 144 -12.73 -7.79 -11.13
C PRO A 144 -14.09 -7.09 -10.96
N LEU A 145 -15.08 -7.49 -11.79
CA LEU A 145 -16.51 -7.11 -11.62
C LEU A 145 -17.08 -7.73 -10.33
N ASP A 146 -17.92 -6.96 -9.63
CA ASP A 146 -18.71 -7.30 -8.43
C ASP A 146 -18.05 -7.27 -7.03
N GLY A 147 -16.88 -6.63 -6.89
CA GLY A 147 -16.34 -6.22 -5.59
C GLY A 147 -16.65 -4.74 -5.27
N ALA A 148 -17.33 -4.47 -4.15
CA ALA A 148 -17.40 -3.12 -3.59
C ALA A 148 -15.99 -2.61 -3.26
N ASP A 149 -15.60 -1.42 -3.73
CA ASP A 149 -14.31 -0.82 -3.38
C ASP A 149 -14.44 0.65 -2.98
N GLY A 150 -13.68 1.01 -1.94
CA GLY A 150 -13.78 2.21 -1.13
C GLY A 150 -13.29 3.48 -1.81
N GLY A 151 -14.01 3.94 -2.83
CA GLY A 151 -13.82 5.25 -3.43
C GLY A 151 -12.73 5.25 -4.50
N LEU A 152 -13.15 5.11 -5.76
CA LEU A 152 -12.35 5.44 -6.93
C LEU A 152 -13.28 6.04 -7.99
N ASN A 153 -13.40 7.36 -7.97
CA ASN A 153 -14.11 8.13 -8.98
C ASN A 153 -13.15 8.51 -10.12
N ARG A 154 -13.27 7.84 -11.27
CA ARG A 154 -13.76 8.45 -12.52
C ARG A 154 -13.80 7.41 -13.64
N GLY A 155 -14.92 7.41 -14.35
CA GLY A 155 -15.21 6.54 -15.50
C GLY A 155 -16.42 5.63 -15.25
N LEU A 156 -17.54 6.19 -14.80
CA LEU A 156 -18.81 5.45 -14.80
C LEU A 156 -19.61 5.83 -16.06
N ALA A 157 -20.19 4.82 -16.70
CA ALA A 157 -21.15 5.00 -17.79
C ALA A 157 -22.34 5.85 -17.32
N SER A 158 -22.97 6.56 -18.26
CA SER A 158 -24.05 7.50 -17.91
C SER A 158 -25.27 6.75 -17.38
N LEU A 159 -26.09 7.44 -16.56
CA LEU A 159 -27.36 6.90 -16.07
C LEU A 159 -28.28 6.44 -17.22
N GLU A 160 -28.16 7.07 -18.40
CA GLU A 160 -28.89 6.67 -19.60
C GLU A 160 -28.45 5.30 -20.14
N ASP A 161 -27.14 5.03 -20.15
CA ASP A 161 -26.59 3.73 -20.58
C ASP A 161 -27.02 2.60 -19.64
N VAL A 162 -27.02 2.89 -18.33
CA VAL A 162 -27.47 1.94 -17.30
C VAL A 162 -28.96 1.67 -17.43
N LEU A 163 -29.77 2.71 -17.64
CA LEU A 163 -31.22 2.56 -17.82
C LEU A 163 -31.57 1.86 -19.13
N ALA A 164 -30.80 2.05 -20.20
CA ALA A 164 -30.97 1.33 -21.46
C ALA A 164 -30.71 -0.17 -21.31
N ALA A 165 -29.65 -0.56 -20.61
CA ALA A 165 -29.30 -1.96 -20.36
C ALA A 165 -30.33 -2.68 -19.47
N VAL A 166 -30.84 -1.99 -18.43
CA VAL A 166 -31.89 -2.54 -17.55
C VAL A 166 -33.21 -2.69 -18.29
N ARG A 167 -33.58 -1.71 -19.15
CA ARG A 167 -34.80 -1.77 -19.98
C ARG A 167 -34.72 -2.83 -21.08
N ALA A 168 -33.52 -3.20 -21.52
CA ALA A 168 -33.28 -4.29 -22.46
C ALA A 168 -33.36 -5.70 -21.81
N GLY A 169 -33.52 -5.79 -20.48
CA GLY A 169 -33.86 -7.04 -19.79
C GLY A 169 -32.70 -7.99 -19.47
N HIS A 170 -31.46 -7.51 -19.46
CA HIS A 170 -30.28 -8.33 -19.18
C HIS A 170 -30.17 -8.73 -17.69
N ARG A 171 -29.86 -10.00 -17.40
CA ARG A 171 -29.57 -10.51 -16.05
C ARG A 171 -28.06 -10.79 -15.88
N PRO A 172 -27.51 -10.71 -14.65
CA PRO A 172 -26.07 -10.88 -14.37
C PRO A 172 -25.46 -12.22 -14.79
N THR A 173 -26.27 -13.23 -15.10
CA THR A 173 -25.81 -14.55 -15.55
C THR A 173 -25.48 -14.64 -17.04
N ASP A 174 -25.72 -13.58 -17.81
CA ASP A 174 -25.55 -13.59 -19.26
C ASP A 174 -24.26 -12.87 -19.69
N ILE A 175 -23.12 -13.15 -19.04
CA ILE A 175 -21.80 -12.69 -19.53
C ILE A 175 -21.50 -13.42 -20.85
N ALA A 176 -21.82 -12.74 -21.95
CA ALA A 176 -21.88 -13.29 -23.30
C ALA A 176 -20.52 -13.41 -24.02
N ASP A 177 -19.38 -13.31 -23.31
CA ASP A 177 -18.06 -13.42 -23.93
C ASP A 177 -17.13 -14.41 -23.19
N PRO A 178 -16.88 -15.62 -23.74
CA PRO A 178 -16.02 -16.63 -23.13
C PRO A 178 -14.57 -16.17 -22.91
N GLN A 179 -14.15 -15.05 -23.49
CA GLN A 179 -12.81 -14.46 -23.26
C GLN A 179 -12.63 -13.87 -21.85
N HIS A 180 -13.72 -13.59 -21.13
CA HIS A 180 -13.69 -12.98 -19.79
C HIS A 180 -14.11 -13.96 -18.68
N ALA A 181 -14.29 -15.25 -19.01
CA ALA A 181 -14.64 -16.30 -18.05
C ALA A 181 -13.43 -16.85 -17.27
N TYR A 182 -12.21 -16.50 -17.69
CA TYR A 182 -10.95 -17.02 -17.14
C TYR A 182 -9.96 -15.90 -16.86
N LEU A 183 -9.23 -16.03 -15.75
CA LEU A 183 -8.00 -15.29 -15.51
C LEU A 183 -6.82 -16.12 -16.02
N HIS A 184 -6.00 -15.55 -16.89
CA HIS A 184 -4.79 -16.18 -17.41
C HIS A 184 -3.60 -15.78 -16.55
N VAL A 185 -3.14 -16.68 -15.68
CA VAL A 185 -2.04 -16.48 -14.74
C VAL A 185 -0.75 -17.00 -15.36
N VAL A 186 0.25 -16.15 -15.47
CA VAL A 186 1.60 -16.55 -15.83
C VAL A 186 2.29 -17.08 -14.57
N MET A 187 2.69 -18.34 -14.63
CA MET A 187 3.37 -19.08 -13.56
C MET A 187 4.85 -19.20 -13.88
N VAL A 188 5.67 -19.29 -12.83
CA VAL A 188 7.07 -19.71 -12.92
C VAL A 188 7.27 -20.96 -12.07
N ARG A 189 7.98 -21.94 -12.61
CA ARG A 189 8.52 -23.09 -11.89
C ARG A 189 10.03 -22.97 -11.88
N ILE A 190 10.62 -22.88 -10.69
CA ILE A 190 12.06 -22.80 -10.52
C ILE A 190 12.55 -24.13 -9.96
N SER A 191 13.46 -24.78 -10.68
CA SER A 191 14.02 -26.08 -10.31
C SER A 191 15.50 -25.90 -9.96
N TRP A 192 15.86 -26.24 -8.73
CA TRP A 192 17.26 -26.26 -8.27
C TRP A 192 17.71 -27.71 -8.05
N PRO A 193 18.98 -28.06 -8.34
CA PRO A 193 19.49 -29.41 -8.09
C PRO A 193 19.31 -29.79 -6.61
N GLY A 194 18.60 -30.89 -6.34
CA GLY A 194 18.41 -31.43 -4.98
C GLY A 194 17.27 -30.81 -4.15
N GLN A 195 16.43 -29.94 -4.72
CA GLN A 195 15.24 -29.39 -4.04
C GLN A 195 13.96 -29.60 -4.85
N SER A 196 12.83 -29.75 -4.16
CA SER A 196 11.50 -29.68 -4.80
C SER A 196 11.31 -28.29 -5.40
N GLY A 197 11.04 -28.22 -6.70
CA GLY A 197 10.90 -26.95 -7.41
C GLY A 197 9.78 -26.07 -6.82
N THR A 198 10.00 -24.76 -6.82
CA THR A 198 9.01 -23.78 -6.35
C THR A 198 8.15 -23.32 -7.52
N VAL A 199 6.82 -23.33 -7.35
CA VAL A 199 5.87 -22.80 -8.32
C VAL A 199 5.25 -21.53 -7.75
N ALA A 200 5.26 -20.44 -8.51
CA ALA A 200 4.70 -19.16 -8.09
C ALA A 200 4.05 -18.38 -9.25
N PRO A 201 2.96 -17.63 -9.00
CA PRO A 201 2.39 -16.71 -9.99
C PRO A 201 3.27 -15.47 -10.14
N VAL A 202 3.46 -15.01 -11.38
CA VAL A 202 4.29 -13.83 -11.71
C VAL A 202 3.52 -12.77 -12.52
N GLY A 203 2.28 -13.04 -12.90
CA GLY A 203 1.36 -12.07 -13.51
C GLY A 203 0.00 -12.70 -13.76
N ALA A 204 -1.07 -11.91 -13.81
CA ALA A 204 -2.36 -12.40 -14.27
C ALA A 204 -3.01 -11.40 -15.24
N PHE A 205 -3.77 -11.94 -16.19
CA PHE A 205 -4.25 -11.22 -17.35
C PHE A 205 -5.67 -11.65 -17.67
N LEU A 206 -6.49 -10.71 -18.12
CA LEU A 206 -7.86 -11.00 -18.53
C LEU A 206 -7.93 -11.77 -19.86
N THR A 207 -6.86 -11.74 -20.66
CA THR A 207 -6.80 -12.47 -21.94
C THR A 207 -5.53 -13.29 -22.06
N ARG A 208 -5.63 -14.43 -22.76
CA ARG A 208 -4.50 -15.30 -23.06
C ARG A 208 -3.42 -14.57 -23.86
N GLN A 209 -3.83 -13.75 -24.83
CA GLN A 209 -2.92 -12.98 -25.67
C GLN A 209 -2.04 -12.02 -24.85
N ALA A 210 -2.60 -11.36 -23.84
CA ALA A 210 -1.84 -10.47 -22.97
C ALA A 210 -0.85 -11.25 -22.07
N ALA A 211 -1.24 -12.43 -21.58
CA ALA A 211 -0.35 -13.33 -20.84
C ALA A 211 0.81 -13.84 -21.72
N ASP A 212 0.54 -14.24 -22.96
CA ASP A 212 1.54 -14.72 -23.90
C ASP A 212 2.49 -13.59 -24.34
N ALA A 213 1.98 -12.37 -24.56
CA ALA A 213 2.81 -11.20 -24.87
C ALA A 213 3.74 -10.84 -23.70
N TYR A 214 3.25 -10.94 -22.46
CA TYR A 214 4.08 -10.77 -21.27
C TYR A 214 5.15 -11.85 -21.16
N LEU A 215 4.81 -13.11 -21.39
CA LEU A 215 5.79 -14.22 -21.44
C LEU A 215 6.88 -13.99 -22.49
N ALA A 216 6.48 -13.60 -23.70
CA ALA A 216 7.42 -13.34 -24.80
C ALA A 216 8.36 -12.16 -24.53
N SER A 217 7.94 -11.20 -23.69
CA SER A 217 8.77 -10.06 -23.29
C SER A 217 9.82 -10.39 -22.21
N ARG A 218 9.80 -11.60 -21.66
CA ARG A 218 10.73 -12.02 -20.59
C ARG A 218 12.02 -12.57 -21.16
N HIS A 219 13.14 -12.20 -20.54
CA HIS A 219 14.41 -12.86 -20.81
C HIS A 219 14.41 -14.28 -20.20
N PRO A 220 14.98 -15.27 -20.91
CA PRO A 220 15.18 -16.61 -20.36
C PRO A 220 15.97 -16.54 -19.05
N VAL A 221 15.52 -17.27 -18.05
CA VAL A 221 16.24 -17.42 -16.77
C VAL A 221 16.60 -18.90 -16.63
N GLU A 222 17.89 -19.20 -16.50
CA GLU A 222 18.39 -20.56 -16.35
C GLU A 222 17.78 -21.20 -15.07
N GLY A 223 17.24 -22.41 -15.20
CA GLY A 223 16.56 -23.11 -14.10
C GLY A 223 15.11 -22.65 -13.84
N ALA A 224 14.56 -21.74 -14.63
CA ALA A 224 13.16 -21.30 -14.52
C ALA A 224 12.34 -21.61 -15.79
N GLU A 225 11.21 -22.28 -15.60
CA GLU A 225 10.22 -22.57 -16.62
C GLU A 225 9.01 -21.66 -16.41
N PHE A 226 8.60 -20.90 -17.44
CA PHE A 226 7.42 -20.05 -17.38
C PHE A 226 6.29 -20.63 -18.24
N TYR A 227 5.06 -20.59 -17.74
CA TYR A 227 3.88 -21.09 -18.47
C TYR A 227 2.62 -20.29 -18.10
N VAL A 228 1.57 -20.36 -18.94
CA VAL A 228 0.26 -19.77 -18.64
C VAL A 228 -0.69 -20.84 -18.12
N GLU A 229 -1.32 -20.56 -16.99
CA GLU A 229 -2.42 -21.33 -16.42
C GLU A 229 -3.73 -20.52 -16.54
N ALA A 230 -4.80 -21.15 -17.00
CA ALA A 230 -6.12 -20.52 -17.07
C ALA A 230 -6.92 -20.91 -15.83
N VAL A 231 -7.30 -19.92 -15.03
CA VAL A 231 -8.07 -20.09 -13.79
C VAL A 231 -9.50 -19.59 -14.03
N PRO A 232 -10.53 -20.43 -13.88
CA PRO A 232 -11.91 -19.99 -14.05
C PRO A 232 -12.29 -18.95 -12.99
N LEU A 233 -13.01 -17.90 -13.38
CA LEU A 233 -13.62 -16.98 -12.44
C LEU A 233 -14.92 -17.61 -11.92
N SER A 234 -14.85 -18.16 -10.71
CA SER A 234 -16.02 -18.69 -9.99
C SER A 234 -16.70 -17.55 -9.22
N PHE A 235 -17.96 -17.29 -9.51
CA PHE A 235 -18.84 -16.43 -8.70
C PHE A 235 -19.65 -17.28 -7.71
#